data_AF-A0A6A5WB05-F1
#
_entry.id   AF-A0A6A5WB05-F1
#
_cell.length_a   1.000
_cell.length_b   1.000
_cell.length_c   1.000
_cell.angle_alpha   90.00
_cell.angle_beta   90.00
_cell.angle_gamma   90.00
#
_symmetry.space_group_name_H-M   'P 1'
#
loop_
_entity.id
_entity.type
_entity.pdbx_description
1 polymer ?
#
loop_
_entity_poly.entity_id
_entity_poly.type
_entity_poly.pdbx_seq_one_letter_code
_entity_poly.pdbx_strand_id
1 'polypeptide(L)'
;MPIVIAAKPTSAGEPVLQSFVSFSIEFAFFPDFAGNKNTPNTFSENLLNNFQSLQGSKPNIRVGGNTQDYVLFDLTLKIASKGIYVPSI
;
A
#
# COMPACT_ATOMS: atom_id res chain seq x y z
N MET A 1 -29.34 18.76 32.86
CA MET A 1 -28.47 19.59 32.01
C MET A 1 -27.56 18.65 31.22
N PRO A 2 -27.37 18.80 29.91
CA PRO A 2 -26.46 17.93 29.16
C PRO A 2 -25.01 18.18 29.59
N ILE A 3 -24.24 17.11 29.75
CA ILE A 3 -22.80 17.18 30.02
C ILE A 3 -22.12 17.61 28.72
N VAL A 4 -21.37 18.71 28.76
CA VAL A 4 -20.57 19.18 27.63
C VAL A 4 -19.25 18.40 27.61
N ILE A 5 -19.03 17.63 26.55
CA ILE A 5 -17.73 16.99 26.30
C ILE A 5 -16.86 17.99 25.54
N ALA A 6 -15.67 18.29 26.06
CA ALA A 6 -14.70 19.13 25.36
C ALA A 6 -14.22 18.44 24.07
N ALA A 7 -14.19 19.17 22.95
CA ALA A 7 -13.78 18.65 21.63
C ALA A 7 -12.34 18.12 21.60
N LYS A 8 -11.48 18.59 22.52
CA LYS A 8 -10.13 18.07 22.76
C LYS A 8 -9.92 17.94 24.27
N PRO A 9 -9.90 16.72 24.84
CA PRO A 9 -9.54 16.51 26.23
C PRO A 9 -8.14 17.06 26.54
N THR A 10 -7.94 17.62 27.72
CA THR A 10 -6.69 18.26 28.17
C THR A 10 -5.48 17.31 28.24
N SER A 11 -5.73 16.00 28.19
CA SER A 11 -4.74 14.93 28.22
C SER A 11 -4.85 13.97 27.03
N ALA A 12 -5.52 14.38 25.95
CA ALA A 12 -5.56 13.58 24.73
C ALA A 12 -4.16 13.45 24.11
N GLY A 13 -3.85 12.27 23.57
CA GLY A 13 -2.63 12.05 22.79
C GLY A 13 -2.63 12.81 21.46
N GLU A 14 -1.55 12.67 20.71
CA GLU A 14 -1.43 13.25 19.37
C GLU A 14 -2.53 12.71 18.43
N PRO A 15 -2.97 13.51 17.45
CA PRO A 15 -3.91 13.05 16.43
C PRO A 15 -3.38 11.80 15.71
N VAL A 16 -4.29 10.89 15.38
CA VAL A 16 -3.99 9.76 14.51
C VAL A 16 -3.49 10.31 13.16
N LEU A 17 -2.40 9.75 12.64
CA LEU A 17 -1.85 10.14 11.35
C LEU A 17 -2.91 9.97 10.26
N GLN A 18 -2.91 10.89 9.31
CA GLN A 18 -3.91 10.92 8.24
C GLN A 18 -3.88 9.65 7.37
N SER A 19 -2.70 9.03 7.24
CA SER A 19 -2.48 7.76 6.54
C SER A 19 -2.52 6.54 7.46
N PHE A 20 -3.26 6.59 8.57
CA PHE A 20 -3.32 5.48 9.52
C PHE A 20 -3.83 4.17 8.89
N VAL A 21 -4.80 4.27 7.97
CA VAL A 21 -5.16 3.15 7.11
C VAL A 21 -4.14 3.07 5.97
N SER A 22 -3.27 2.06 6.04
CA SER A 22 -2.18 1.81 5.09
C SER A 22 -2.10 0.33 4.75
N PHE A 23 -1.51 0.02 3.60
CA PHE A 23 -1.47 -1.34 3.06
C PHE A 23 -0.05 -1.87 2.95
N SER A 24 0.11 -3.17 3.20
CA SER A 24 1.29 -3.91 2.76
C SER A 24 0.90 -4.76 1.56
N ILE A 25 1.68 -4.68 0.49
CA ILE A 25 1.50 -5.48 -0.72
C ILE A 25 2.75 -6.33 -0.91
N GLU A 26 2.59 -7.65 -0.99
CA GLU A 26 3.68 -8.57 -1.32
C GLU A 26 4.33 -8.18 -2.65
N PHE A 27 5.67 -8.25 -2.71
CA PHE A 27 6.44 -7.78 -3.86
C PHE A 27 5.97 -8.44 -5.16
N ALA A 28 5.69 -9.75 -5.12
CA ALA A 28 5.25 -10.51 -6.29
C ALA A 28 3.93 -10.02 -6.92
N PHE A 29 3.06 -9.35 -6.15
CA PHE A 29 1.76 -8.87 -6.63
C PHE A 29 1.75 -7.37 -6.88
N PHE A 30 2.78 -6.64 -6.47
CA PHE A 30 2.82 -5.19 -6.64
C PHE A 30 2.61 -4.73 -8.10
N PRO A 31 3.17 -5.40 -9.13
CA PRO A 31 2.90 -5.03 -10.51
C PRO A 31 1.42 -5.15 -10.92
N ASP A 32 0.66 -6.08 -10.33
CA ASP A 32 -0.77 -6.25 -10.62
C ASP A 32 -1.59 -5.09 -10.03
N PHE A 33 -1.21 -4.62 -8.84
CA PHE A 33 -1.88 -3.49 -8.18
C PHE A 33 -1.45 -2.14 -8.76
N ALA A 34 -0.19 -1.96 -9.13
CA ALA A 34 0.33 -0.68 -9.62
C ALA A 34 0.23 -0.54 -11.15
N GLY A 35 0.31 -1.64 -11.89
CA GLY A 35 0.61 -1.63 -13.32
C GLY A 35 2.06 -1.24 -13.58
N ASN A 36 2.31 -0.54 -14.68
CA ASN A 36 3.63 0.00 -15.03
C ASN A 36 3.53 1.44 -15.55
N LYS A 37 4.66 2.08 -15.85
CA LYS A 37 4.70 3.49 -16.29
C LYS A 37 3.92 3.76 -17.58
N ASN A 38 3.79 2.79 -18.47
CA ASN A 38 3.06 2.93 -19.74
C ASN A 38 1.60 2.51 -19.62
N THR A 39 1.28 1.60 -18.70
CA THR A 39 -0.06 1.06 -18.47
C THR A 39 -0.31 0.98 -16.96
N PRO A 40 -0.59 2.12 -16.30
CA PRO A 40 -0.88 2.14 -14.88
C PRO A 40 -2.24 1.48 -14.57
N ASN A 41 -2.38 0.90 -13.39
CA ASN A 41 -3.66 0.36 -12.94
C ASN A 41 -4.56 1.48 -12.39
N THR A 42 -5.43 2.01 -13.24
CA THR A 42 -6.34 3.12 -12.90
C THR A 42 -7.40 2.73 -11.87
N PHE A 43 -7.75 1.44 -11.75
CA PHE A 43 -8.67 0.98 -10.72
C PHE A 43 -8.06 1.16 -9.32
N SER A 44 -6.82 0.72 -9.12
CA SER A 44 -6.09 0.91 -7.86
C SER A 44 -5.84 2.39 -7.58
N GLU A 45 -5.49 3.17 -8.60
CA GLU A 45 -5.29 4.62 -8.43
C GLU A 45 -6.58 5.32 -7.96
N ASN A 46 -7.72 4.98 -8.54
CA ASN A 46 -9.02 5.52 -8.14
C ASN A 46 -9.35 5.17 -6.68
N LEU A 47 -9.05 3.95 -6.24
CA LEU A 47 -9.19 3.57 -4.83
C LEU A 47 -8.33 4.44 -3.91
N LEU A 48 -7.07 4.68 -4.25
CA LEU A 48 -6.17 5.52 -3.44
C LEU A 48 -6.62 7.00 -3.42
N ASN A 49 -7.15 7.50 -4.53
CA ASN A 49 -7.74 8.84 -4.61
C ASN A 49 -9.00 8.95 -3.73
N ASN A 50 -9.84 7.92 -3.69
CA ASN A 50 -11.00 7.88 -2.80
C ASN A 50 -10.57 7.92 -1.32
N PHE A 51 -9.57 7.14 -0.92
CA PHE A 51 -9.01 7.24 0.42
C PHE A 51 -8.52 8.66 0.71
N GLN A 52 -7.78 9.27 -0.20
CA GLN A 52 -7.35 10.66 -0.05
C GLN A 52 -8.53 11.63 0.13
N SER A 53 -9.64 11.47 -0.59
CA SER A 53 -10.81 12.34 -0.38
C SER A 53 -11.48 12.15 0.98
N LEU A 54 -11.44 10.94 1.54
CA LEU A 54 -12.14 10.58 2.78
C LEU A 54 -11.30 10.87 4.02
N GLN A 55 -10.02 10.55 4.01
CA GLN A 55 -9.12 10.75 5.17
C GLN A 55 -8.21 11.97 5.00
N GLY A 56 -8.07 12.50 3.78
CA GLY A 56 -7.28 13.69 3.43
C GLY A 56 -5.82 13.42 3.03
N SER A 57 -5.37 12.16 3.06
CA SER A 57 -4.10 11.73 2.46
C SER A 57 -4.22 10.34 1.83
N LYS A 58 -3.35 10.03 0.87
CA LYS A 58 -3.26 8.66 0.34
C LYS A 58 -2.70 7.71 1.41
N PRO A 59 -3.15 6.45 1.45
CA PRO A 59 -2.53 5.39 2.24
C PRO A 59 -1.03 5.29 1.92
N ASN A 60 -0.20 5.01 2.93
CA ASN A 60 1.16 4.57 2.66
C ASN A 60 1.10 3.12 2.17
N ILE A 61 1.91 2.81 1.16
CA ILE A 61 2.05 1.45 0.65
C ILE A 61 3.45 0.95 0.95
N ARG A 62 3.55 -0.09 1.78
CA ARG A 62 4.77 -0.87 1.92
C ARG A 62 4.75 -1.97 0.87
N VAL A 63 5.73 -1.98 -0.02
CA VAL A 63 5.94 -3.08 -0.97
C VAL A 63 6.96 -4.03 -0.36
N GLY A 64 6.60 -5.31 -0.23
CA GLY A 64 7.49 -6.32 0.33
C GLY A 64 6.80 -7.38 1.18
N GLY A 65 7.62 -8.28 1.71
CA GLY A 65 7.20 -9.48 2.44
C GLY A 65 8.09 -10.66 2.06
N ASN A 66 7.63 -11.89 2.27
CA ASN A 66 8.43 -13.08 2.00
C ASN A 66 8.82 -13.20 0.51
N THR A 67 7.98 -12.67 -0.38
CA THR A 67 8.26 -12.72 -1.83
C THR A 67 9.40 -11.80 -2.25
N GLN A 68 9.80 -10.84 -1.40
CA GLN A 68 10.92 -9.94 -1.67
C GLN A 68 12.28 -10.64 -1.53
N ASP A 69 12.37 -11.72 -0.74
CA ASP A 69 13.64 -12.42 -0.50
C ASP A 69 14.19 -13.13 -1.75
N TYR A 70 13.32 -13.42 -2.72
CA TYR A 70 13.65 -14.14 -3.96
C TYR A 70 13.50 -13.26 -5.21
N VAL A 71 13.63 -11.94 -5.04
CA VAL A 71 13.45 -10.99 -6.12
C VAL A 71 14.54 -11.10 -7.18
N LEU A 72 14.13 -11.05 -8.45
CA LEU A 72 15.03 -10.97 -9.59
C LEU A 72 14.76 -9.66 -10.32
N PHE A 73 15.82 -8.90 -10.55
CA PHE A 73 15.73 -7.70 -11.35
C PHE A 73 15.68 -8.04 -12.84
N ASP A 74 14.69 -7.50 -13.56
CA ASP A 74 14.54 -7.60 -15.01
C ASP A 74 14.14 -6.23 -15.58
N LEU A 75 15.00 -5.64 -16.41
CA LEU A 75 14.75 -4.35 -17.09
C LEU A 75 13.57 -4.41 -18.07
N THR A 76 13.23 -5.60 -18.55
CA THR A 76 12.24 -5.83 -19.59
C THR A 76 11.02 -6.60 -19.09
N LEU A 77 10.86 -6.70 -17.77
CA LEU A 77 9.85 -7.47 -17.04
C LEU A 77 8.54 -7.61 -17.83
N LYS A 78 8.23 -8.84 -18.26
CA LYS A 78 7.00 -9.16 -19.00
C LYS A 78 5.90 -9.71 -18.11
N ILE A 79 6.27 -10.38 -17.03
CA ILE A 79 5.38 -11.05 -16.07
C ILE A 79 5.87 -10.77 -14.65
N ALA A 80 4.95 -10.68 -13.69
CA ALA A 80 5.28 -10.32 -12.30
C ALA A 80 6.05 -11.41 -11.54
N SER A 81 5.90 -12.68 -11.94
CA SER A 81 6.54 -13.83 -11.29
C SER A 81 7.22 -14.74 -12.30
N LYS A 82 8.42 -15.23 -11.95
CA LYS A 82 9.19 -16.19 -12.74
C LYS A 82 9.43 -17.44 -11.90
N GLY A 83 8.78 -18.54 -12.27
CA GLY A 83 9.05 -19.84 -11.64
C GLY A 83 10.43 -20.37 -12.05
N ILE A 84 11.29 -20.62 -11.08
CA ILE A 84 12.59 -21.28 -11.29
C ILE A 84 12.59 -22.58 -10.50
N TYR A 85 12.81 -23.69 -11.19
CA TYR A 85 12.98 -24.99 -10.57
C TYR A 85 14.47 -25.29 -10.43
N VAL A 86 14.93 -25.49 -9.20
CA VAL A 86 16.32 -25.87 -8.90
C VAL A 86 16.30 -27.29 -8.30
N PRO A 87 16.70 -28.33 -9.06
CA PRO A 87 16.56 -29.74 -8.63
C PRO A 87 17.46 -30.16 -7.47
N SER A 88 18.44 -29.32 -7.10
CA SER A 88 19.58 -29.69 -6.24
C SER A 88 19.65 -28.94 -4.92
N ILE A 89 18.59 -28.24 -4.53
CA ILE A 89 18.34 -27.71 -3.18
C ILE A 89 17.10 -28.38 -2.60
#